data_AF-A0A6V7JTQ5-F1
#
_entry.id   AF-A0A6V7JTQ5-F1
#
_cell.length_a   1.000
_cell.length_b   1.000
_cell.length_c   1.000
_cell.angle_alpha   90.00
_cell.angle_beta   90.00
_cell.angle_gamma   90.00
#
_symmetry.space_group_name_H-M   'P 1'
#
loop_
_entity.id
_entity.type
_entity.pdbx_description
1 polymer ?
#
loop_
_entity_poly.entity_id
_entity_poly.type
_entity_poly.pdbx_seq_one_letter_code
_entity_poly.pdbx_strand_id
1 'polypeptide(L)'
;TEFSMDGRVGNPIKSLFNKPDSVPNTYVKLQASGLREDAAQSTIPFLDSQPIHGEPDFPLGGVGLFHKGDDAFGGFLALRVFSIDQPKYMSEEIPDNLVATYNETLTED
;
A
#
# COMPACT_ATOMS: atom_id res chain seq x y z
N THR A 1 -2.25 -16.24 9.73
CA THR A 1 -2.44 -15.83 11.14
C THR A 1 -3.70 -15.01 11.23
N GLU A 2 -4.61 -15.35 12.14
CA GLU A 2 -5.83 -14.60 12.39
C GLU A 2 -5.48 -13.38 13.26
N PHE A 3 -5.76 -12.17 12.78
CA PHE A 3 -5.73 -10.98 13.62
C PHE A 3 -7.00 -11.00 14.48
N SER A 4 -6.86 -11.24 15.78
CA SER A 4 -7.97 -11.17 16.73
C SER A 4 -8.12 -9.72 17.18
N MET A 5 -9.06 -9.00 16.58
CA MET A 5 -9.41 -7.64 17.00
C MET A 5 -10.39 -7.72 18.17
N ASP A 6 -9.92 -7.42 19.38
CA ASP A 6 -10.76 -6.99 20.51
C ASP A 6 -11.59 -5.80 20.01
N GLY A 7 -12.91 -5.98 19.90
CA GLY A 7 -13.86 -5.08 19.24
C GLY A 7 -14.07 -3.71 19.89
N ARG A 8 -13.03 -3.08 20.45
CA ARG A 8 -13.12 -1.73 21.01
C ARG A 8 -13.35 -0.70 19.91
N VAL A 9 -14.52 -0.07 19.95
CA VAL A 9 -14.84 1.09 19.11
C VAL A 9 -14.32 2.34 19.79
N GLY A 10 -13.21 2.83 19.27
CA GLY A 10 -12.86 4.24 19.35
C GLY A 10 -12.63 4.76 17.95
N ASN A 11 -12.71 6.08 17.80
CA ASN A 11 -12.49 6.72 16.50
C ASN A 11 -11.04 6.44 16.04
N PRO A 12 -10.83 5.64 14.98
CA PRO A 12 -9.50 5.25 14.55
C PRO A 12 -8.70 6.42 13.94
N ILE A 13 -9.34 7.57 13.68
CA ILE A 13 -8.70 8.84 13.30
C ILE A 13 -8.01 9.49 14.51
N LYS A 14 -8.39 9.13 15.75
CA LYS A 14 -7.78 9.65 16.99
C LYS A 14 -6.58 8.84 17.48
N SER A 15 -6.31 7.67 16.89
CA SER A 15 -5.11 6.90 17.25
C SER A 15 -3.89 7.54 16.57
N LEU A 16 -2.93 7.97 17.39
CA LEU A 16 -1.61 8.41 16.94
C LEU A 16 -0.74 7.23 16.44
N PHE A 17 -1.20 5.99 16.60
CA PHE A 17 -0.43 4.77 16.35
C PHE A 17 -1.09 3.84 15.33
N ASN A 18 -1.75 4.41 14.31
CA ASN A 18 -2.30 3.63 13.20
C ASN A 18 -1.17 3.19 12.26
N LYS A 19 -0.66 1.97 12.43
CA LYS A 19 0.47 1.43 11.65
C LYS A 19 0.02 0.30 10.73
N PRO A 20 0.58 0.20 9.50
CA PRO A 20 0.39 -0.97 8.66
C PRO A 20 0.93 -2.23 9.36
N ASP A 21 0.11 -3.27 9.49
CA ASP A 21 0.44 -4.53 10.15
C ASP A 21 0.29 -5.76 9.22
N SER A 22 -0.10 -5.53 7.97
CA SER A 22 -0.35 -6.60 7.00
C SER A 22 0.92 -7.28 6.51
N VAL A 23 0.88 -8.61 6.46
CA VAL A 23 1.93 -9.45 5.88
C VAL A 23 1.37 -10.30 4.72
N PRO A 24 2.20 -10.83 3.81
CA PRO A 24 1.70 -11.64 2.71
C PRO A 24 0.88 -12.85 3.18
N ASN A 25 -0.16 -13.19 2.41
CA ASN A 25 -1.07 -14.32 2.69
C ASN A 25 -1.86 -14.24 4.01
N THR A 26 -2.13 -13.03 4.51
CA THR A 26 -3.12 -12.82 5.57
C THR A 26 -4.49 -12.50 5.01
N TYR A 27 -5.52 -12.79 5.79
CA TYR A 27 -6.87 -12.34 5.53
C TYR A 27 -7.33 -11.44 6.68
N VAL A 28 -8.27 -10.54 6.35
CA VAL A 28 -8.97 -9.71 7.32
C VAL A 28 -10.39 -10.26 7.44
N LYS A 29 -10.83 -10.52 8.66
CA LYS A 29 -12.20 -10.96 8.92
C LYS A 29 -13.04 -9.76 9.30
N LEU A 30 -14.07 -9.48 8.50
CA LEU A 30 -15.06 -8.48 8.87
C LEU A 30 -15.92 -9.01 10.02
N GLN A 31 -16.12 -8.17 11.03
CA GLN A 31 -16.97 -8.50 12.16
C GLN A 31 -17.71 -7.26 12.66
N ALA A 32 -18.83 -7.49 13.35
CA ALA A 32 -19.51 -6.42 14.06
C ALA A 32 -18.61 -5.89 15.19
N SER A 33 -18.76 -4.60 15.48
CA SER A 33 -18.07 -3.96 16.59
C SER A 33 -18.48 -4.54 17.95
N GLY A 34 -17.71 -4.22 19.00
CA GLY A 34 -18.03 -4.66 20.35
C GLY A 34 -19.38 -4.15 20.84
N LEU A 35 -20.15 -5.03 21.50
CA LEU A 35 -21.45 -4.68 22.09
C LEU A 35 -21.33 -3.59 23.16
N ARG A 36 -20.22 -3.58 23.91
CA ARG A 36 -20.02 -2.65 25.03
C ARG A 36 -19.59 -1.27 24.55
N GLU A 37 -18.90 -1.19 23.42
CA GLU A 37 -18.30 0.02 22.90
C GLU A 37 -19.22 0.75 21.91
N ASP A 38 -19.96 0.02 21.07
CA ASP A 38 -20.81 0.58 20.01
C ASP A 38 -22.04 -0.29 19.71
N ALA A 39 -22.49 -1.11 20.67
CA ALA A 39 -23.67 -1.97 20.52
C ALA A 39 -23.68 -2.84 19.24
N ALA A 40 -22.50 -3.20 18.72
CA ALA A 40 -22.33 -3.92 17.46
C ALA A 40 -22.96 -3.22 16.23
N GLN A 41 -23.11 -1.89 16.27
CA GLN A 41 -23.71 -1.12 15.19
C GLN A 41 -22.80 -1.00 13.96
N SER A 42 -21.48 -0.94 14.18
CA SER A 42 -20.49 -0.78 13.12
C SER A 42 -19.90 -2.11 12.67
N THR A 43 -19.37 -2.15 11.43
CA THR A 43 -18.53 -3.25 10.95
C THR A 43 -17.06 -2.80 10.95
N ILE A 44 -16.18 -3.63 11.48
CA ILE A 44 -14.74 -3.37 11.55
C ILE A 44 -13.93 -4.42 10.76
N PRO A 45 -12.75 -4.06 10.23
CA PRO A 45 -12.20 -2.70 10.11
C PRO A 45 -13.04 -1.77 9.24
N PHE A 46 -12.86 -0.45 9.41
CA PHE A 46 -13.48 0.54 8.52
C PHE A 46 -12.78 0.57 7.16
N LEU A 47 -13.51 0.86 6.08
CA LEU A 47 -12.91 1.00 4.76
C LEU A 47 -12.36 2.43 4.58
N ASP A 48 -11.08 2.53 4.24
CA ASP A 48 -10.43 3.79 3.84
C ASP A 48 -10.44 3.89 2.31
N SER A 49 -11.35 4.71 1.78
CA SER A 49 -11.58 4.89 0.34
C SER A 49 -10.93 6.16 -0.23
N GLN A 50 -9.86 6.65 0.39
CA GLN A 50 -9.15 7.82 -0.12
C GLN A 50 -8.59 7.57 -1.54
N PRO A 51 -8.63 8.57 -2.44
CA PRO A 51 -8.04 8.44 -3.77
C PRO A 51 -6.51 8.31 -3.65
N ILE A 52 -5.94 7.38 -4.42
CA ILE A 52 -4.50 7.18 -4.53
C ILE A 52 -4.08 7.59 -5.94
N HIS A 53 -3.12 8.50 -6.02
CA HIS A 53 -2.46 8.90 -7.25
C HIS A 53 -0.95 8.87 -7.02
N GLY A 54 -0.20 8.65 -8.10
CA GLY A 54 1.24 8.78 -8.08
C GLY A 54 1.64 10.21 -8.42
N GLU A 55 2.59 10.77 -7.69
CA GLU A 55 3.26 12.00 -8.08
C GLU A 55 4.76 11.85 -7.80
N PRO A 56 5.61 11.75 -8.85
CA PRO A 56 5.26 11.70 -10.28
C PRO A 56 4.50 10.42 -10.68
N ASP A 57 3.92 10.42 -11.89
CA ASP A 57 3.29 9.23 -12.46
C ASP A 57 4.28 8.05 -12.52
N PHE A 58 3.82 6.85 -12.17
CA PHE A 58 4.64 5.65 -12.19
C PHE A 58 3.87 4.46 -12.78
N PRO A 59 4.57 3.49 -13.40
CA PRO A 59 3.94 2.30 -13.94
C PRO A 59 3.36 1.42 -12.81
N LEU A 60 2.09 1.03 -12.99
CA LEU A 60 1.37 0.17 -12.06
C LEU A 60 1.95 -1.25 -12.08
N GLY A 61 2.58 -1.66 -10.99
CA GLY A 61 3.05 -3.03 -10.75
C GLY A 61 2.00 -3.93 -10.10
N GLY A 62 0.92 -3.35 -9.58
CA GLY A 62 -0.22 -4.08 -9.03
C GLY A 62 -1.04 -3.26 -8.04
N VAL A 63 -2.16 -3.83 -7.60
CA VAL A 63 -3.01 -3.28 -6.54
C VAL A 63 -3.21 -4.34 -5.45
N GLY A 64 -3.47 -3.89 -4.23
CA GLY A 64 -3.74 -4.78 -3.11
C GLY A 64 -4.51 -4.10 -2.00
N LEU A 65 -4.70 -4.85 -0.93
CA LEU A 65 -5.29 -4.38 0.31
C LEU A 65 -4.26 -4.46 1.42
N PHE A 66 -4.33 -3.52 2.36
CA PHE A 66 -3.62 -3.61 3.62
C PHE A 66 -4.52 -3.13 4.75
N HIS A 67 -4.40 -3.79 5.88
CA HIS A 67 -4.88 -3.35 7.16
C HIS A 67 -3.85 -2.41 7.81
N LYS A 68 -4.35 -1.35 8.43
CA LYS A 68 -3.60 -0.47 9.32
C LYS A 68 -4.42 -0.26 10.58
N GLY A 69 -3.81 -0.44 11.73
CA GLY A 69 -4.53 -0.42 12.99
C GLY A 69 -3.63 -0.18 14.19
N ASP A 70 -4.26 -0.27 15.34
CA ASP A 70 -3.67 -0.19 16.67
C ASP A 70 -4.40 -1.26 17.50
N ASP A 71 -3.72 -1.90 18.44
CA ASP A 71 -4.28 -3.02 19.24
C ASP A 71 -5.57 -2.62 20.00
N ALA A 72 -5.76 -1.31 20.20
CA ALA A 72 -6.91 -0.73 20.87
C ALA A 72 -8.16 -0.57 19.99
N PHE A 73 -8.07 -0.68 18.65
CA PHE A 73 -9.18 -0.36 17.74
C PHE A 73 -9.26 -1.29 16.52
N GLY A 74 -10.46 -1.38 15.94
CA GLY A 74 -10.69 -2.18 14.73
C GLY A 74 -9.95 -1.72 13.47
N GLY A 75 -9.24 -0.58 13.48
CA GLY A 75 -8.39 -0.15 12.37
C GLY A 75 -9.11 0.20 11.06
N PHE A 76 -8.34 0.28 9.99
CA PHE A 76 -8.81 0.51 8.63
C PHE A 76 -8.28 -0.55 7.67
N LEU A 77 -9.13 -0.94 6.72
CA LEU A 77 -8.76 -1.62 5.50
C LEU A 77 -8.59 -0.57 4.41
N ALA A 78 -7.41 -0.50 3.81
CA ALA A 78 -7.03 0.51 2.83
C ALA A 78 -6.50 -0.13 1.54
N LEU A 79 -6.62 0.62 0.44
CA LEU A 79 -6.06 0.25 -0.85
C LEU A 79 -4.55 0.50 -0.88
N ARG A 80 -3.78 -0.43 -1.45
CA ARG A 80 -2.34 -0.30 -1.70
C ARG A 80 -2.06 -0.37 -3.19
N VAL A 81 -1.18 0.50 -3.67
CA VAL A 81 -0.64 0.46 -5.04
C VAL A 81 0.81 -0.01 -4.97
N PHE A 82 1.20 -0.90 -5.90
CA PHE A 82 2.57 -1.35 -6.10
C PHE A 82 3.11 -0.73 -7.38
N SER A 83 4.33 -0.19 -7.35
CA SER A 83 5.04 0.31 -8.53
C SER A 83 5.94 -0.79 -9.11
N ILE A 84 6.25 -0.69 -10.40
CA ILE A 84 7.28 -1.51 -11.02
C ILE A 84 8.66 -0.96 -10.64
N ASP A 85 9.59 -1.85 -10.31
CA ASP A 85 11.01 -1.53 -10.14
C ASP A 85 11.63 -1.20 -11.51
N GLN A 86 11.53 0.07 -11.92
CA GLN A 86 11.94 0.56 -13.25
C GLN A 86 13.41 0.26 -13.59
N PRO A 87 14.41 0.46 -12.70
CA PRO A 87 15.80 0.16 -13.01
C PRO A 87 16.06 -1.27 -13.49
N LYS A 88 15.27 -2.24 -13.01
CA LYS A 88 15.40 -3.65 -13.43
C LYS A 88 15.04 -3.88 -14.90
N TYR A 89 14.18 -3.03 -15.47
CA TYR A 89 13.71 -3.13 -16.85
C TYR A 89 14.30 -2.05 -17.77
N MET A 90 14.91 -1.01 -17.19
CA MET A 90 15.58 0.08 -17.89
C MET A 90 17.09 -0.12 -18.00
N SER A 91 17.63 -1.29 -17.62
CA SER A 91 19.00 -1.66 -17.98
C SER A 91 19.05 -1.92 -19.50
N GLU A 92 19.01 -0.84 -20.27
CA GLU A 92 19.49 -0.85 -21.64
C GLU A 92 21.00 -1.10 -21.55
N GLU A 93 21.42 -2.33 -21.86
CA GLU A 93 22.72 -2.45 -22.51
C GLU A 93 22.63 -1.57 -23.74
N ILE A 94 23.27 -0.40 -23.69
CA ILE A 94 23.35 0.46 -24.86
C ILE A 94 24.06 -0.38 -25.93
N PRO A 95 23.39 -0.71 -27.05
CA PRO A 95 24.02 -1.54 -28.05
C PRO A 95 25.27 -0.84 -28.60
N ASP A 96 26.34 -1.60 -28.79
CA ASP A 96 27.69 -1.08 -29.11
C ASP A 96 27.69 -0.13 -30.32
N ASN A 97 26.76 -0.33 -31.27
CA ASN A 97 26.62 0.51 -32.45
C ASN A 97 26.19 1.95 -32.12
N LEU A 98 25.34 2.15 -31.11
CA LEU A 98 24.95 3.48 -30.67
C LEU A 98 26.13 4.16 -29.99
N VAL A 99 26.87 3.46 -29.11
CA VAL A 99 28.07 4.00 -28.45
C VAL A 99 29.12 4.43 -29.47
N ALA A 100 29.36 3.63 -30.52
CA ALA A 100 30.27 3.99 -31.61
C ALA A 100 29.81 5.25 -32.35
N THR A 101 28.53 5.34 -32.71
CA THR A 101 27.94 6.49 -33.41
C THR A 101 28.03 7.77 -32.57
N TYR A 102 27.75 7.71 -31.26
CA TYR A 102 27.89 8.87 -30.36
C TYR A 102 29.35 9.36 -30.25
N ASN A 103 30.31 8.43 -30.17
CA ASN A 103 31.72 8.78 -30.08
C ASN A 103 32.26 9.39 -31.38
N GLU A 104 31.79 8.93 -32.54
CA GLU A 104 32.15 9.52 -33.85
C GLU A 104 31.65 10.96 -33.95
N THR A 105 30.41 11.24 -33.53
CA THR A 105 29.83 12.60 -33.57
C THR A 105 30.52 13.62 -32.66
N LEU A 106 31.16 13.17 -31.56
CA LEU A 106 31.92 14.02 -30.65
C LEU A 106 33.33 14.36 -31.15
N THR A 107 33.80 13.66 -32.19
CA THR A 107 35.13 13.86 -32.79
C THR A 107 35.10 14.69 -34.08
N GLU A 108 33.91 15.09 -34.55
CA GLU A 108 33.72 15.89 -35.76
C GLU A 108 33.53 17.41 -35.52
N ASP A 109 33.56 17.88 -34.26
CA ASP A 109 33.62 19.31 -33.86
C ASP A 109 34.99 19.68 -33.25
#